data_AF-L0R4T3-F1
#
_entry.id   AF-L0R4T3-F1
#
_cell.length_a   1.000
_cell.length_b   1.000
_cell.length_c   1.000
_cell.angle_alpha   90.00
_cell.angle_beta   90.00
_cell.angle_gamma   90.00
#
_symmetry.space_group_name_H-M   'P 1'
#
loop_
_entity.id
_entity.type
_entity.pdbx_description
1 polymer ?
#
loop_
_entity_poly.entity_id
_entity_poly.type
_entity_poly.pdbx_seq_one_letter_code
_entity_poly.pdbx_strand_id
1 'polypeptide(L)' 'MSIMNSFVNDVFEQLACEAARLAQYSGRTTLTSREVQTAVRLLLPGELAKHAVSEGTKAVTKYTSSK' A
#
# COMPACT_ATOMS: atom_id res chain seq x y z
N MET A 1 -13.72 -11.89 -16.14
CA MET A 1 -12.50 -11.43 -15.46
C MET A 1 -12.58 -11.67 -13.94
N SER A 2 -12.86 -12.89 -13.50
CA SER A 2 -12.96 -13.18 -12.04
C SER A 2 -11.58 -13.34 -11.39
N ILE A 3 -10.63 -13.95 -12.09
CA ILE A 3 -9.27 -14.25 -11.57
C ILE A 3 -8.53 -12.96 -11.18
N MET A 4 -8.50 -11.95 -12.06
CA MET A 4 -7.83 -10.68 -11.76
C MET A 4 -8.48 -9.93 -10.59
N ASN A 5 -9.81 -10.00 -10.48
CA ASN A 5 -10.53 -9.40 -9.35
C ASN A 5 -10.18 -10.09 -8.03
N SER A 6 -10.15 -11.43 -8.02
CA SER A 6 -9.73 -12.20 -6.85
C SER A 6 -8.28 -11.91 -6.46
N PHE A 7 -7.37 -11.82 -7.44
CA PHE A 7 -5.97 -11.46 -7.18
C PHE A 7 -5.83 -10.09 -6.52
N VAL A 8 -6.54 -9.08 -7.03
CA VAL A 8 -6.52 -7.73 -6.44
C VAL A 8 -7.07 -7.73 -5.03
N ASN A 9 -8.16 -8.46 -4.76
CA ASN A 9 -8.76 -8.54 -3.43
C ASN A 9 -7.82 -9.22 -2.42
N ASP A 10 -7.16 -10.31 -2.79
CA ASP A 10 -6.20 -11.00 -1.94
C ASP A 10 -5.01 -10.10 -1.57
N VAL A 11 -4.42 -9.42 -2.57
CA VAL A 11 -3.33 -8.46 -2.33
C VAL A 11 -3.80 -7.27 -1.48
N PHE A 12 -5.00 -6.77 -1.71
CA PHE A 12 -5.56 -5.66 -0.94
C PHE A 12 -5.76 -6.04 0.54
N GLU A 13 -6.32 -7.21 0.82
CA GLU A 13 -6.54 -7.69 2.18
C GLU A 13 -5.20 -7.84 2.94
N GLN A 14 -4.21 -8.46 2.29
CA GLN A 14 -2.87 -8.59 2.88
C GLN A 14 -2.23 -7.23 3.16
N LEU A 15 -2.32 -6.29 2.22
CA LEU A 15 -1.76 -4.94 2.36
C LEU A 15 -2.43 -4.15 3.48
N ALA A 16 -3.77 -4.17 3.53
CA ALA A 16 -4.54 -3.47 4.55
C ALA A 16 -4.24 -4.01 5.96
N CYS A 17 -4.15 -5.33 6.10
CA CYS A 17 -3.81 -5.97 7.37
C CYS A 17 -2.40 -5.59 7.84
N GLU A 18 -1.41 -5.61 6.95
CA GLU A 18 -0.04 -5.24 7.31
C GLU A 18 0.09 -3.75 7.64
N ALA A 19 -0.56 -2.86 6.87
CA ALA A 19 -0.57 -1.43 7.16
C ALA A 19 -1.27 -1.12 8.50
N ALA A 20 -2.36 -1.83 8.83
CA ALA A 20 -3.03 -1.69 10.12
C ALA A 20 -2.15 -2.14 11.29
N ARG A 21 -1.42 -3.27 11.15
CA ARG A 21 -0.44 -3.72 12.15
C ARG A 21 0.65 -2.66 12.36
N LEU A 22 1.18 -2.09 11.28
CA LEU A 22 2.21 -1.03 11.37
C LEU A 22 1.70 0.23 12.09
N ALA A 23 0.44 0.62 11.88
CA ALA A 23 -0.18 1.72 12.60
C ALA A 23 -0.29 1.42 14.10
N GLN A 24 -0.72 0.20 14.46
CA GLN A 24 -0.79 -0.26 15.85
C GLN A 24 0.58 -0.28 16.53
N TYR A 25 1.61 -0.81 15.86
CA TYR A 25 3.00 -0.78 16.38
C TYR A 25 3.52 0.64 16.61
N SER A 26 3.10 1.58 15.77
CA SER A 26 3.50 2.99 15.88
C SER A 26 2.64 3.79 16.87
N GLY A 27 1.68 3.16 17.56
CA GLY A 27 0.74 3.81 18.47
C GLY A 27 -0.22 4.78 17.79
N ARG A 28 -0.45 4.64 16.48
CA ARG A 28 -1.29 5.54 15.67
C ARG A 28 -2.65 4.90 15.41
N THR A 29 -3.71 5.69 15.57
CA THR A 29 -5.08 5.30 15.19
C THR A 29 -5.38 5.60 13.73
N THR A 30 -4.61 6.50 13.11
CA THR A 30 -4.78 6.91 11.71
C THR A 30 -3.76 6.21 10.84
N LEU A 31 -4.24 5.54 9.80
CA LEU A 31 -3.42 4.90 8.78
C LEU A 31 -3.02 5.94 7.72
N THR A 32 -1.72 6.17 7.55
CA THR A 32 -1.19 7.15 6.60
C THR A 32 -0.56 6.47 5.39
N SER A 33 -0.20 7.26 4.37
CA SER A 33 0.52 6.75 3.20
C SER A 33 1.86 6.08 3.56
N ARG A 34 2.45 6.43 4.72
CA ARG A 34 3.68 5.81 5.21
C ARG A 34 3.47 4.35 5.60
N GLU A 35 2.43 4.02 6.36
CA GLU A 35 2.17 2.64 6.76
C GLU A 35 1.82 1.78 5.54
N VAL A 36 1.07 2.32 4.57
CA VAL A 36 0.81 1.64 3.28
C VAL A 36 2.12 1.39 2.52
N GLN A 37 2.98 2.41 2.39
CA GLN A 37 4.25 2.29 1.66
C GLN A 37 5.19 1.27 2.30
N THR A 38 5.26 1.22 3.64
CA THR A 38 6.04 0.21 4.35
C THR A 38 5.44 -1.18 4.16
N ALA A 39 4.12 -1.34 4.25
CA ALA A 39 3.45 -2.62 3.99
C ALA A 39 3.74 -3.15 2.58
N VAL A 40 3.73 -2.28 1.56
CA VAL A 40 4.12 -2.65 0.17
C VAL A 40 5.55 -3.21 0.13
N ARG A 41 6.49 -2.60 0.85
CA ARG A 41 7.89 -3.06 0.90
C ARG A 41 8.07 -4.39 1.64
N LEU A 42 7.18 -4.71 2.58
CA LEU A 42 7.21 -5.98 3.31
C LEU A 42 6.58 -7.11 2.49
N LEU A 43 5.52 -6.84 1.73
CA LEU A 43 4.78 -7.85 0.98
C LEU A 43 5.37 -8.14 -0.41
N LEU A 44 5.93 -7.13 -1.09
CA LEU A 44 6.44 -7.29 -2.45
C LEU A 44 7.97 -7.47 -2.49
N PRO A 45 8.49 -8.38 -3.32
CA PRO A 45 9.92 -8.59 -3.43
C PRO A 45 10.60 -7.58 -4.36
N GLY A 46 11.84 -7.20 -4.03
CA GLY A 46 12.81 -6.59 -4.95
C GLY A 46 12.28 -5.42 -5.78
N GLU A 47 12.36 -5.56 -7.11
CA GLU A 47 11.95 -4.52 -8.07
C GLU A 47 10.43 -4.25 -8.05
N LEU A 48 9.60 -5.22 -7.68
CA LEU A 48 8.15 -5.01 -7.61
C LEU A 48 7.79 -3.99 -6.51
N ALA A 49 8.44 -4.09 -5.35
CA ALA A 49 8.28 -3.10 -4.29
C ALA A 49 8.72 -1.70 -4.74
N LYS A 50 9.85 -1.59 -5.45
CA LYS A 50 10.35 -0.30 -5.94
C LYS A 50 9.37 0.35 -6.91
N HIS A 51 8.87 -0.41 -7.90
CA HIS A 51 7.89 0.09 -8.85
C HIS A 51 6.57 0.46 -8.17
N ALA A 52 6.01 -0.41 -7.33
CA ALA A 52 4.75 -0.15 -6.63
C ALA A 52 4.82 1.11 -5.75
N VAL A 53 5.94 1.30 -5.04
CA VAL A 53 6.18 2.51 -4.24
C VAL A 53 6.31 3.75 -5.13
N SER A 54 6.99 3.66 -6.28
CA SER A 54 7.12 4.78 -7.22
C SER A 54 5.75 5.20 -7.76
N GLU A 55 4.95 4.25 -8.24
CA GLU A 55 3.60 4.50 -8.77
C GLU A 55 2.66 5.04 -7.69
N GLY A 56 2.70 4.49 -6.47
CA GLY A 56 1.93 5.00 -5.33
C GLY A 56 2.28 6.46 -5.00
N THR A 57 3.57 6.81 -5.00
CA THR A 57 4.02 8.18 -4.72
C THR A 57 3.55 9.15 -5.81
N LYS A 58 3.70 8.78 -7.09
CA LYS A 58 3.22 9.57 -8.22
C LYS A 58 1.71 9.83 -8.13
N ALA A 59 0.93 8.81 -7.78
CA ALA A 59 -0.51 8.93 -7.64
C ALA A 59 -0.90 9.91 -6.52
N VAL A 60 -0.24 9.84 -5.35
CA VAL A 60 -0.48 10.77 -4.23
C VAL A 60 -0.12 12.20 -4.61
N THR A 61 1.02 12.41 -5.28
CA THR A 61 1.42 13.74 -5.78
C THR A 61 0.37 14.28 -6.75
N LYS A 62 -0.04 13.48 -7.74
CA LYS A 62 -1.07 13.89 -8.71
C LYS A 62 -2.39 14.25 -8.03
N TYR A 63 -2.84 13.44 -7.07
CA TYR A 63 -4.06 13.72 -6.31
C TYR A 63 -3.97 15.04 -5.54
N THR A 64 -2.83 15.28 -4.88
CA THR A 64 -2.60 16.50 -4.10
C THR A 64 -2.54 17.74 -4.99
N SER A 65 -1.96 17.64 -6.19
CA SER A 65 -1.86 18.75 -7.16
C SER A 65 -3.13 19.00 -7.98
N SER A 66 -4.04 18.04 -8.05
CA SER A 66 -5.32 18.16 -8.78
C SER A 66 -6.43 18.77 -7.92
N LYS A 67 -6.11 19.07 -6.65
CA LYS A 67 -6.99 19.73 -5.69
C LYS A 67 -6.64 21.21 -5.63
#